data_AF-T2JGX2-F1
#
_entry.id   AF-T2JGX2-F1
#
_cell.length_a   1.000
_cell.length_b   1.000
_cell.length_c   1.000
_cell.angle_alpha   90.00
_cell.angle_beta   90.00
_cell.angle_gamma   90.00
#
_symmetry.space_group_name_H-M   'P 1'
#
loop_
_entity.id
_entity.type
_entity.pdbx_description
1 polymer ?
#
loop_
_entity_poly.entity_id
_entity_poly.type
_entity_poly.pdbx_seq_one_letter_code
_entity_poly.pdbx_strand_id
1 'polypeptide(L)'
;MKQLNLFDTNASSLKSRLPSFVMNREALIKWKQRVFKYQETIKDSQPQQQTLFEMPKSSWHTVDDIKPFELPIHNCLFWRMPEPKYQFADESNKGYLYFIIDNTLPILLYCGETKLTANQRWSGVHDCKDYIRNYIQLHRIHNLDVAVVSAFWEHIPPEKKILLKWERELIIKYRSPFNKESWKYWGQPFKKEWK
;
A
#
# COMPACT_ATOMS: atom_id res chain seq x y z
N MET A 1 3.06 -56.92 17.18
CA MET A 1 3.18 -55.46 16.94
C MET A 1 3.52 -55.25 15.47
N LYS A 2 2.66 -54.58 14.70
CA LYS A 2 2.88 -54.29 13.27
C LYS A 2 3.59 -52.94 13.15
N GLN A 3 4.80 -52.94 12.61
CA GLN A 3 5.56 -51.74 12.29
C GLN A 3 5.00 -51.14 10.99
N LEU A 4 4.57 -49.88 11.04
CA LEU A 4 4.08 -49.14 9.87
C LEU A 4 5.28 -48.52 9.15
N ASN A 5 5.50 -48.91 7.90
CA ASN A 5 6.49 -48.29 7.02
C ASN A 5 5.99 -46.90 6.60
N LEU A 6 6.67 -45.85 7.04
CA LEU A 6 6.32 -44.44 6.80
C LEU A 6 6.79 -43.92 5.41
N PHE A 7 7.37 -44.78 4.58
CA PHE A 7 7.99 -44.41 3.31
C PHE A 7 7.48 -45.26 2.14
N ASP A 8 6.16 -45.43 2.03
CA ASP A 8 5.57 -45.76 0.75
C ASP A 8 5.75 -44.57 -0.18
N THR A 9 6.82 -44.61 -0.96
CA THR A 9 7.11 -43.70 -2.05
C THR A 9 6.12 -43.94 -3.19
N ASN A 10 4.88 -43.50 -3.00
CA ASN A 10 4.02 -43.18 -4.12
C ASN A 10 4.66 -42.00 -4.82
N ALA A 11 5.22 -42.27 -6.00
CA ALA A 11 5.82 -41.30 -6.91
C ALA A 11 4.94 -40.05 -6.98
N SER A 12 5.35 -39.01 -6.27
CA SER A 12 4.71 -37.71 -6.35
C SER A 12 4.90 -37.25 -7.78
N SER A 13 3.80 -37.18 -8.52
CA SER A 13 3.77 -36.60 -9.86
C SER A 13 4.21 -35.14 -9.76
N LEU A 14 5.51 -34.91 -9.86
CA LEU A 14 6.09 -33.60 -10.13
C LEU A 14 5.65 -33.24 -11.55
N LYS A 15 4.41 -32.77 -11.69
CA LYS A 15 3.99 -31.99 -12.86
C LYS A 15 5.01 -30.87 -12.96
N SER A 16 5.81 -30.88 -14.03
CA SER A 16 6.71 -29.79 -14.37
C SER A 16 5.88 -28.50 -14.39
N ARG A 17 6.11 -27.65 -13.38
CA ARG A 17 5.36 -26.43 -13.20
C ARG A 17 5.72 -25.50 -14.35
N LEU A 18 4.72 -25.10 -15.12
CA LEU A 18 4.87 -24.03 -16.11
C LEU A 18 5.44 -22.79 -15.38
N PRO A 19 6.46 -22.12 -15.94
CA PRO A 19 7.07 -20.97 -15.29
C PRO A 19 5.99 -19.92 -15.03
N SER A 20 5.79 -19.56 -13.75
CA SER A 20 4.98 -18.40 -13.41
C SER A 20 5.61 -17.20 -14.11
N PHE A 21 4.80 -16.44 -14.87
CA PHE A 21 5.29 -15.24 -15.55
C PHE A 21 5.61 -14.18 -14.48
N VAL A 22 6.82 -14.26 -13.94
CA VAL A 22 7.39 -13.27 -13.05
C VAL A 22 7.86 -12.12 -13.91
N MET A 23 7.40 -10.90 -13.61
CA MET A 23 7.84 -9.69 -14.29
C MET A 23 9.38 -9.63 -14.31
N ASN A 24 9.96 -9.56 -15.50
CA ASN A 24 11.41 -9.46 -15.65
C ASN A 24 11.94 -8.08 -15.20
N ARG A 25 13.25 -7.95 -15.11
CA ARG A 25 13.93 -6.75 -14.60
C ARG A 25 13.54 -5.50 -15.39
N GLU A 26 13.59 -5.54 -16.71
CA GLU A 26 13.29 -4.40 -17.58
C GLU A 26 11.82 -3.99 -17.46
N ALA A 27 10.92 -4.96 -17.38
CA ALA A 27 9.50 -4.72 -17.19
C ALA A 27 9.22 -4.07 -15.83
N LEU A 28 9.90 -4.48 -14.76
CA LEU A 28 9.77 -3.87 -13.44
C LEU A 28 10.23 -2.41 -13.43
N ILE A 29 11.38 -2.13 -14.03
CA ILE A 29 11.91 -0.76 -14.14
C ILE A 29 10.93 0.12 -14.93
N LYS A 30 10.51 -0.34 -16.12
CA LYS A 30 9.55 0.40 -16.96
C LYS A 30 8.22 0.61 -16.25
N TRP A 31 7.75 -0.39 -15.51
CA TRP A 31 6.53 -0.31 -14.72
C TRP A 31 6.65 0.76 -13.63
N LYS A 32 7.74 0.75 -12.84
CA LYS A 32 7.98 1.77 -11.81
C LYS A 32 8.04 3.18 -12.40
N GLN A 33 8.76 3.35 -13.50
CA GLN A 33 8.87 4.64 -14.20
C GLN A 33 7.51 5.16 -14.69
N ARG A 34 6.63 4.27 -15.20
CA ARG A 34 5.28 4.66 -15.63
C ARG A 34 4.43 5.15 -14.46
N VAL A 35 4.47 4.47 -13.32
CA VAL A 35 3.73 4.88 -12.12
C VAL A 35 4.28 6.21 -11.60
N PHE A 36 5.61 6.31 -11.48
CA PHE A 36 6.30 7.53 -11.03
C PHE A 36 5.94 8.73 -11.89
N LYS A 37 6.07 8.62 -13.22
CA LYS A 37 5.77 9.71 -14.15
C LYS A 37 4.33 10.22 -13.98
N TYR A 38 3.37 9.32 -13.80
CA TYR A 38 1.99 9.72 -13.53
C TYR A 38 1.84 10.44 -12.19
N GLN A 39 2.45 9.91 -11.12
CA GLN A 39 2.36 10.52 -9.79
C GLN A 39 3.08 11.88 -9.70
N GLU A 40 4.15 12.08 -10.45
CA GLU A 40 4.79 13.39 -10.63
C GLU A 40 3.84 14.40 -11.25
N THR A 41 3.12 14.04 -12.33
CA THR A 41 2.17 14.98 -12.96
C THR A 41 1.08 15.48 -12.01
N ILE A 42 0.73 14.70 -10.98
CA ILE A 42 -0.29 15.09 -9.98
C ILE A 42 0.26 16.11 -8.99
N LYS A 43 1.56 16.06 -8.68
CA LYS A 43 2.22 17.06 -7.83
C LYS A 43 2.24 18.42 -8.53
N ASP A 44 2.51 18.42 -9.83
CA ASP A 44 2.60 19.65 -10.64
C ASP A 44 1.21 20.21 -11.00
N SER A 45 0.20 19.36 -11.12
CA SER A 45 -1.17 19.75 -11.52
C SER A 45 -2.02 20.26 -10.36
N GLN A 46 -1.47 21.06 -9.44
CA GLN A 46 -2.27 21.79 -8.44
C GLN A 46 -2.66 23.16 -9.00
N PRO A 47 -3.78 23.30 -9.75
CA PRO A 47 -4.30 24.62 -10.05
C PRO A 47 -4.75 25.28 -8.74
N GLN A 48 -4.13 26.41 -8.40
CA GLN A 48 -4.70 27.32 -7.41
C GLN A 48 -5.99 27.92 -8.00
N GLN A 49 -7.11 27.21 -7.84
CA GLN A 49 -8.41 27.81 -8.11
C GLN A 49 -8.70 28.82 -7.00
N GLN A 50 -8.38 30.09 -7.25
CA GLN A 50 -8.82 31.19 -6.40
C GLN A 50 -10.34 31.34 -6.59
N THR A 51 -11.14 30.83 -5.67
CA THR A 51 -12.59 31.08 -5.66
C THR A 51 -12.87 32.45 -5.07
N LEU A 52 -13.42 33.38 -5.86
CA LEU A 52 -13.79 34.74 -5.47
C LEU A 52 -14.93 34.80 -4.43
N PHE A 53 -15.59 33.67 -4.18
CA PHE A 53 -16.59 33.49 -3.13
C PHE A 53 -16.10 32.35 -2.22
N GLU A 54 -15.44 32.70 -1.12
CA GLU A 54 -15.11 31.73 -0.07
C GLU A 54 -16.43 31.30 0.59
N MET A 55 -16.92 30.10 0.26
CA MET A 55 -17.84 29.42 1.17
C MET A 55 -17.13 29.24 2.51
N PRO A 56 -17.82 29.34 3.65
CA PRO A 56 -17.19 29.12 4.95
C PRO A 56 -16.49 27.76 4.91
N LYS A 57 -15.16 27.79 5.01
CA LYS A 57 -14.35 26.56 5.10
C LYS A 57 -14.93 25.76 6.24
N SER A 58 -15.49 24.60 5.95
CA SER A 58 -15.73 23.62 7.00
C SER A 58 -14.42 23.48 7.75
N SER A 59 -14.43 23.56 9.08
CA SER A 59 -13.24 23.51 9.94
C SER A 59 -12.46 22.19 9.89
N TRP A 60 -12.75 21.35 8.91
CA TRP A 60 -12.22 20.01 8.69
C TRP A 60 -11.37 19.98 7.42
N HIS A 61 -10.26 19.24 7.47
CA HIS A 61 -9.38 18.99 6.32
C HIS A 61 -10.14 18.43 5.11
N THR A 62 -9.55 18.61 3.94
CA THR A 62 -9.96 18.04 2.65
C THR A 62 -8.92 17.03 2.16
N VAL A 63 -9.27 16.25 1.13
CA VAL A 63 -8.35 15.28 0.52
C VAL A 63 -7.11 15.94 -0.09
N ASP A 64 -7.22 17.20 -0.51
CA ASP A 64 -6.10 17.94 -1.09
C ASP A 64 -5.05 18.38 -0.05
N ASP A 65 -5.44 18.47 1.23
CA ASP A 65 -4.52 18.74 2.33
C ASP A 65 -3.62 17.52 2.64
N ILE A 66 -4.05 16.32 2.21
CA ILE A 66 -3.34 15.07 2.49
C ILE A 66 -2.25 14.86 1.43
N LYS A 67 -1.01 15.03 1.86
CA LYS A 67 0.18 14.88 1.01
C LYS A 67 1.07 13.74 1.49
N PRO A 68 0.88 12.50 0.98
CA PRO A 68 1.54 11.31 1.50
C PRO A 68 3.07 11.39 1.54
N PHE A 69 3.68 12.09 0.59
CA PHE A 69 5.14 12.23 0.48
C PHE A 69 5.75 13.27 1.44
N GLU A 70 4.94 14.11 2.08
CA GLU A 70 5.39 15.11 3.08
C GLU A 70 5.21 14.61 4.52
N LEU A 71 4.58 13.44 4.71
CA LEU A 71 4.31 12.88 6.03
C LEU A 71 5.56 12.21 6.65
N PRO A 72 5.63 12.14 7.99
CA PRO A 72 6.67 11.37 8.67
C PRO A 72 6.71 9.92 8.18
N ILE A 73 7.91 9.46 7.82
CA ILE A 73 8.14 8.09 7.35
C ILE A 73 8.36 7.14 8.52
N HIS A 74 7.85 5.93 8.38
CA HIS A 74 7.97 4.85 9.33
C HIS A 74 8.38 3.55 8.63
N ASN A 75 8.79 2.56 9.42
CA ASN A 75 9.18 1.25 8.91
C ASN A 75 8.00 0.57 8.19
N CYS A 76 8.21 0.01 6.99
CA CYS A 76 7.14 -0.69 6.26
C CYS A 76 6.60 -1.92 6.97
N LEU A 77 7.29 -2.48 7.97
CA LEU A 77 6.83 -3.57 8.84
C LEU A 77 6.30 -3.03 10.17
N PHE A 78 5.76 -1.80 10.19
CA PHE A 78 5.17 -1.16 11.37
C PHE A 78 4.24 -2.10 12.17
N TRP A 79 3.61 -3.07 11.51
CA TRP A 79 2.65 -4.01 12.10
C TRP A 79 3.29 -5.15 12.89
N ARG A 80 4.63 -5.25 12.83
CA ARG A 80 5.41 -6.17 13.63
C ARG A 80 6.05 -5.48 14.83
N MET A 81 5.90 -4.17 14.96
CA MET A 81 6.40 -3.47 16.12
C MET A 81 5.48 -3.75 17.31
N PRO A 82 6.03 -4.00 18.52
CA PRO A 82 5.22 -4.04 19.73
C PRO A 82 4.42 -2.73 19.86
N GLU A 83 3.20 -2.80 20.41
CA GLU A 83 2.24 -1.72 20.72
C GLU A 83 2.63 -0.32 20.20
N PRO A 84 1.82 0.35 19.34
CA PRO A 84 2.19 1.64 18.79
C PRO A 84 2.61 2.57 19.93
N LYS A 85 3.84 3.07 19.86
CA LYS A 85 4.35 4.08 20.80
C LYS A 85 3.54 5.39 20.73
N TYR A 86 2.65 5.51 19.76
CA TYR A 86 1.74 6.62 19.59
C TYR A 86 0.53 6.42 20.51
N GLN A 87 0.62 7.02 21.71
CA GLN A 87 -0.57 7.32 22.50
C GLN A 87 -1.39 8.35 21.71
N PHE A 88 -2.58 7.96 21.27
CA PHE A 88 -3.52 8.91 20.69
C PHE A 88 -3.91 9.91 21.77
N ALA A 89 -3.85 11.21 21.44
CA ALA A 89 -4.30 12.25 22.36
C ALA A 89 -5.82 12.19 22.63
N ASP A 90 -6.59 11.57 21.71
CA ASP A 90 -8.04 11.43 21.80
C ASP A 90 -8.48 10.02 21.37
N GLU A 91 -9.16 9.32 22.27
CA GLU A 91 -9.66 7.97 22.03
C GLU A 91 -10.91 7.91 21.14
N SER A 92 -11.57 9.04 20.88
CA SER A 92 -12.81 9.11 20.10
C SER A 92 -12.58 9.08 18.58
N ASN A 93 -11.34 9.33 18.13
CA ASN A 93 -10.97 9.42 16.72
C ASN A 93 -9.95 8.33 16.31
N LYS A 94 -10.14 7.10 16.81
CA LYS A 94 -9.24 5.95 16.55
C LYS A 94 -9.29 5.53 15.07
N GLY A 95 -8.35 6.02 14.30
CA GLY A 95 -8.09 5.51 12.95
C GLY A 95 -7.03 6.29 12.20
N TYR A 96 -6.64 5.76 11.05
CA TYR A 96 -5.62 6.35 10.19
C TYR A 96 -5.98 6.18 8.73
N LEU A 97 -5.56 7.14 7.91
CA LEU A 97 -5.17 6.82 6.54
C LEU A 97 -3.70 6.45 6.55
N TYR A 98 -3.35 5.35 5.90
CA TYR A 98 -1.97 4.91 5.80
C TYR A 98 -1.56 4.76 4.35
N PHE A 99 -0.28 5.02 4.14
CA PHE A 99 0.34 5.08 2.83
C PHE A 99 1.56 4.17 2.83
N ILE A 100 1.76 3.46 1.72
CA ILE A 100 2.95 2.64 1.49
C ILE A 100 3.69 3.27 0.33
N ILE A 101 4.96 3.62 0.55
CA ILE A 101 5.75 4.38 -0.41
C ILE A 101 7.04 3.60 -0.67
N ASP A 102 7.47 3.49 -1.92
CA ASP A 102 8.86 3.14 -2.23
C ASP A 102 9.66 4.43 -2.33
N ASN A 103 10.64 4.61 -1.44
CA ASN A 103 11.40 5.86 -1.36
C ASN A 103 12.59 5.92 -2.35
N THR A 104 12.99 4.81 -2.98
CA THR A 104 14.09 4.84 -3.98
C THR A 104 13.67 5.58 -5.25
N LEU A 105 12.41 5.44 -5.61
CA LEU A 105 11.73 6.23 -6.63
C LEU A 105 10.37 6.57 -6.03
N PRO A 106 10.16 7.80 -5.53
CA PRO A 106 9.08 8.13 -4.59
C PRO A 106 7.70 7.90 -5.22
N ILE A 107 7.21 6.67 -5.06
CA ILE A 107 5.97 6.16 -5.61
C ILE A 107 5.08 5.73 -4.45
N LEU A 108 3.86 6.25 -4.43
CA LEU A 108 2.80 5.77 -3.56
C LEU A 108 2.29 4.44 -4.12
N LEU A 109 2.65 3.34 -3.45
CA LEU A 109 2.29 1.97 -3.81
C LEU A 109 0.87 1.59 -3.36
N TYR A 110 0.46 2.05 -2.19
CA TYR A 110 -0.83 1.70 -1.58
C TYR A 110 -1.37 2.84 -0.71
N CYS A 111 -2.70 2.99 -0.69
CA CYS A 111 -3.44 3.86 0.22
C CYS A 111 -4.55 3.03 0.88
N GLY A 112 -4.76 3.17 2.19
CA GLY A 112 -5.87 2.53 2.86
C GLY A 112 -6.31 3.21 4.15
N GLU A 113 -7.52 2.89 4.63
CA GLU A 113 -8.01 3.31 5.96
C GLU A 113 -7.94 2.22 7.02
N THR A 114 -7.89 2.63 8.29
CA THR A 114 -8.26 1.78 9.42
C THR A 114 -9.00 2.56 10.50
N LYS A 115 -10.12 2.02 10.99
CA LYS A 115 -10.88 2.50 12.17
C LYS A 115 -10.68 1.67 13.46
N LEU A 116 -9.70 0.78 13.46
CA LEU A 116 -9.24 0.07 14.65
C LEU A 116 -7.85 0.61 14.96
N THR A 117 -7.38 0.47 16.21
CA THR A 117 -5.96 0.75 16.50
C THR A 117 -5.11 0.03 15.45
N ALA A 118 -4.07 0.71 14.95
CA ALA A 118 -3.21 0.22 13.88
C ALA A 118 -2.90 -1.29 14.02
N ASN A 119 -2.56 -1.73 15.24
CA ASN A 119 -2.28 -3.12 15.58
C ASN A 119 -3.43 -4.11 15.37
N GLN A 120 -4.68 -3.74 15.67
CA GLN A 120 -5.83 -4.65 15.58
C GLN A 120 -6.21 -5.01 14.14
N ARG A 121 -6.00 -4.10 13.18
CA ARG A 121 -6.17 -4.42 11.75
C ARG A 121 -4.96 -5.17 11.22
N TRP A 122 -3.76 -4.85 11.71
CA TRP A 122 -2.54 -5.41 11.17
C TRP A 122 -2.11 -6.73 11.79
N SER A 123 -2.81 -7.24 12.80
CA SER A 123 -2.71 -8.65 13.22
C SER A 123 -3.47 -9.59 12.27
N GLY A 124 -4.42 -9.07 11.46
CA GLY A 124 -5.16 -9.83 10.47
C GLY A 124 -4.40 -10.15 9.17
N VAL A 125 -4.94 -11.10 8.39
CA VAL A 125 -4.52 -11.37 7.00
C VAL A 125 -4.91 -10.17 6.15
N HIS A 126 -3.91 -9.39 5.73
CA HIS A 126 -4.14 -8.17 4.96
C HIS A 126 -3.40 -8.23 3.63
N ASP A 127 -4.17 -8.17 2.54
CA ASP A 127 -3.71 -8.30 1.15
C ASP A 127 -2.47 -7.44 0.85
N CYS A 128 -2.45 -6.20 1.35
CA CYS A 128 -1.35 -5.25 1.16
C CYS A 128 0.02 -5.82 1.58
N LYS A 129 0.08 -6.65 2.64
CA LYS A 129 1.35 -7.23 3.12
C LYS A 129 1.99 -8.14 2.08
N ASP A 130 1.17 -8.89 1.34
CA ASP A 130 1.66 -9.81 0.32
C ASP A 130 2.13 -9.02 -0.91
N TYR A 131 1.43 -7.96 -1.29
CA TYR A 131 1.91 -7.03 -2.32
C TYR A 131 3.27 -6.42 -1.96
N ILE A 132 3.45 -5.92 -0.72
CA ILE A 132 4.72 -5.35 -0.24
C ILE A 132 5.84 -6.39 -0.27
N ARG A 133 5.59 -7.59 0.27
CA ARG A 133 6.58 -8.67 0.27
C ARG A 133 7.00 -9.04 -1.15
N ASN A 134 6.03 -9.21 -2.04
CA ASN A 134 6.29 -9.63 -3.41
C ASN A 134 7.00 -8.54 -4.21
N TYR A 135 6.66 -7.29 -3.96
CA TYR A 135 7.38 -6.14 -4.50
C TYR A 135 8.84 -6.11 -4.07
N ILE A 136 9.12 -6.20 -2.76
CA ILE A 136 10.47 -6.17 -2.20
C ILE A 136 11.29 -7.35 -2.72
N GLN A 137 10.72 -8.56 -2.72
CA GLN A 137 11.49 -9.72 -3.15
C GLN A 137 11.71 -9.73 -4.68
N LEU A 138 10.85 -9.08 -5.48
CA LEU A 138 11.11 -8.96 -6.93
C LEU A 138 12.29 -8.05 -7.21
N HIS A 139 12.41 -6.96 -6.43
CA HIS A 139 13.57 -6.09 -6.47
C HIS A 139 14.84 -6.84 -6.08
N ARG A 140 14.80 -7.65 -5.01
CA ARG A 140 15.95 -8.45 -4.57
C ARG A 140 16.40 -9.47 -5.61
N ILE A 141 15.46 -10.19 -6.24
CA ILE A 141 15.77 -11.17 -7.30
C ILE A 141 16.49 -10.50 -8.48
N HIS A 142 16.07 -9.28 -8.85
CA HIS A 142 16.65 -8.53 -9.98
C HIS A 142 17.79 -7.59 -9.58
N ASN A 143 18.26 -7.68 -8.33
CA ASN A 143 19.32 -6.85 -7.76
C ASN A 143 19.07 -5.34 -7.96
N LEU A 144 17.85 -4.90 -7.66
CA LEU A 144 17.39 -3.52 -7.73
C LEU A 144 17.20 -2.94 -6.32
N ASP A 145 17.48 -1.66 -6.17
CA ASP A 145 17.24 -0.95 -4.92
C ASP A 145 15.74 -0.79 -4.63
N VAL A 146 15.38 -1.00 -3.37
CA VAL A 146 14.01 -0.87 -2.88
C VAL A 146 13.99 -0.37 -1.44
N ALA A 147 13.17 0.64 -1.15
CA ALA A 147 13.05 1.22 0.18
C ALA A 147 11.58 1.45 0.48
N VAL A 148 10.86 0.38 0.78
CA VAL A 148 9.45 0.50 1.17
C VAL A 148 9.37 1.06 2.58
N VAL A 149 8.60 2.13 2.75
CA VAL A 149 8.28 2.80 4.00
C VAL A 149 6.77 2.97 4.12
N SER A 150 6.32 3.38 5.30
CA SER A 150 4.93 3.78 5.52
C SER A 150 4.82 5.20 6.02
N ALA A 151 3.65 5.80 5.83
CA ALA A 151 3.29 7.09 6.40
C ALA A 151 1.84 7.07 6.87
N PHE A 152 1.50 7.90 7.86
CA PHE A 152 0.18 7.93 8.48
C PHE A 152 -0.37 9.36 8.52
N TRP A 153 -1.66 9.48 8.21
CA TRP A 153 -2.44 10.69 8.44
C TRP A 153 -3.44 10.42 9.56
N GLU A 154 -3.30 11.18 10.64
CA GLU A 154 -4.04 10.97 11.91
C GLU A 154 -5.29 11.85 12.02
N HIS A 155 -5.35 12.96 11.26
CA HIS A 155 -6.48 13.90 11.29
C HIS A 155 -7.65 13.40 10.44
N ILE A 156 -8.18 12.23 10.79
CA ILE A 156 -9.29 11.58 10.08
C ILE A 156 -10.65 12.15 10.50
N PRO A 157 -11.67 12.10 9.62
CA PRO A 157 -13.02 12.52 9.97
C PRO A 157 -13.69 11.50 10.90
N PRO A 158 -14.56 11.95 11.81
CA PRO A 158 -15.22 11.06 12.77
C PRO A 158 -16.18 10.08 12.07
N GLU A 159 -16.75 10.47 10.93
CA GLU A 159 -17.64 9.61 10.14
C GLU A 159 -16.87 8.65 9.23
N LYS A 160 -17.11 7.34 9.40
CA LYS A 160 -16.47 6.31 8.57
C LYS A 160 -16.76 6.48 7.08
N LYS A 161 -17.97 6.92 6.74
CA LYS A 161 -18.38 7.15 5.35
C LYS A 161 -17.53 8.23 4.69
N ILE A 162 -17.16 9.27 5.42
CA ILE A 162 -16.29 10.35 4.94
C ILE A 162 -14.85 9.82 4.81
N LEU A 163 -14.36 9.06 5.78
CA LEU A 163 -13.02 8.45 5.71
C LEU A 163 -12.86 7.52 4.50
N LEU A 164 -13.84 6.65 4.24
CA LEU A 164 -13.86 5.77 3.06
C LEU A 164 -13.94 6.56 1.74
N LYS A 165 -14.64 7.71 1.76
CA LYS A 165 -14.68 8.62 0.62
C LYS A 165 -13.29 9.22 0.36
N TRP A 166 -12.60 9.68 1.41
CA TRP A 166 -11.23 10.20 1.30
C TRP A 166 -10.25 9.15 0.80
N GLU A 167 -10.29 7.94 1.34
CA GLU A 167 -9.49 6.80 0.87
C GLU A 167 -9.69 6.58 -0.64
N ARG A 168 -10.96 6.50 -1.08
CA ARG A 168 -11.28 6.30 -2.50
C ARG A 168 -10.80 7.45 -3.38
N GLU A 169 -10.97 8.69 -2.96
CA GLU A 169 -10.50 9.86 -3.69
C GLU A 169 -8.97 9.88 -3.81
N LEU A 170 -8.24 9.52 -2.74
CA LEU A 170 -6.79 9.37 -2.76
C LEU A 170 -6.33 8.25 -3.68
N ILE A 171 -6.99 7.09 -3.65
CA ILE A 171 -6.69 5.96 -4.55
C ILE A 171 -6.88 6.39 -6.01
N ILE A 172 -7.96 7.09 -6.34
CA ILE A 172 -8.23 7.57 -7.70
C ILE A 172 -7.21 8.65 -8.10
N LYS A 173 -6.93 9.60 -7.20
CA LYS A 173 -5.97 10.70 -7.41
C LYS A 173 -4.59 10.16 -7.72
N TYR A 174 -4.01 9.35 -6.84
CA TYR A 174 -2.64 8.86 -6.99
C TYR A 174 -2.51 7.59 -7.84
N ARG A 175 -3.63 6.93 -8.16
CA ARG A 175 -3.68 5.60 -8.81
C ARG A 175 -2.70 4.63 -8.16
N SER A 176 -2.75 4.49 -6.84
CA SER A 176 -1.83 3.60 -6.11
C SER A 176 -1.91 2.16 -6.63
N PRO A 177 -0.81 1.55 -7.11
CA PRO A 177 -0.84 0.32 -7.90
C PRO A 177 -1.30 -0.93 -7.15
N PHE A 178 -1.15 -0.98 -5.83
CA PHE A 178 -1.59 -2.13 -5.04
C PHE A 178 -3.07 -2.07 -4.67
N ASN A 179 -3.74 -0.93 -4.90
CA ASN A 179 -5.18 -0.82 -4.79
C ASN A 179 -5.84 -1.38 -6.05
N LYS A 180 -6.89 -2.21 -5.86
CA LYS A 180 -7.53 -2.96 -6.96
C LYS A 180 -8.15 -2.04 -8.01
N GLU A 181 -8.62 -0.89 -7.57
CA GLU A 181 -9.19 0.19 -8.35
C GLU A 181 -8.23 0.73 -9.41
N SER A 182 -6.92 0.63 -9.16
CA SER A 182 -5.85 1.12 -10.04
C SER A 182 -5.35 0.08 -11.04
N TRP A 183 -5.77 -1.20 -10.92
CA TRP A 183 -5.22 -2.29 -11.75
C TRP A 183 -5.49 -2.14 -13.24
N LYS A 184 -6.57 -1.45 -13.63
CA LYS A 184 -6.84 -1.14 -15.04
C LYS A 184 -5.74 -0.26 -15.68
N TYR A 185 -4.96 0.48 -14.89
CA TYR A 185 -3.87 1.33 -15.38
C TYR A 185 -2.50 0.63 -15.35
N TRP A 186 -2.27 -0.19 -14.32
CA TRP A 186 -0.94 -0.72 -13.99
C TRP A 186 -0.80 -2.25 -14.14
N GLY A 187 -1.91 -2.95 -14.36
CA GLY A 187 -1.98 -4.41 -14.30
C GLY A 187 -1.93 -4.94 -12.87
N GLN A 188 -1.77 -6.26 -12.76
CA GLN A 188 -1.60 -6.99 -11.48
C GLN A 188 -0.22 -7.65 -11.42
N PRO A 189 0.87 -6.86 -11.26
CA PRO A 189 2.23 -7.38 -11.36
C PRO A 189 2.62 -8.32 -10.19
N PHE A 190 1.94 -8.21 -9.06
CA PHE A 190 2.17 -9.03 -7.87
C PHE A 190 0.87 -9.76 -7.53
N LYS A 191 0.88 -11.09 -7.51
CA LYS A 191 -0.26 -11.88 -7.01
C LYS A 191 -0.14 -12.02 -5.49
N LYS A 192 -1.24 -12.30 -4.78
CA LYS A 192 -1.19 -12.63 -3.33
C LYS A 192 -0.29 -13.82 -3.03
N GLU A 193 -0.34 -14.81 -3.90
CA GLU A 193 0.48 -16.01 -3.78
C GLU A 193 1.66 -15.89 -4.73
N TRP A 194 2.84 -15.64 -4.18
CA TRP A 194 4.07 -16.04 -4.84
C TRP A 194 4.35 -17.48 -4.42
N LYS A 195 4.24 -18.42 -5.37
CA LYS A 195 4.45 -19.85 -5.17
C LYS A 195 5.62 -20.34 -5.99
#